data_AF-A0A3D3SYB9-F1
#
_entry.id   AF-A0A3D3SYB9-F1
#
_cell.length_a   1.000
_cell.length_b   1.000
_cell.length_c   1.000
_cell.angle_alpha   90.00
_cell.angle_beta   90.00
_cell.angle_gamma   90.00
#
_symmetry.space_group_name_H-M   'P 1'
#
loop_
_entity.id
_entity.type
_entity.pdbx_description
1 polymer ?
#
loop_
_entity_poly.entity_id
_entity_poly.type
_entity_poly.pdbx_seq_one_letter_code
_entity_poly.pdbx_strand_id
1 'polypeptide(L)'
;MNAPVLPALLSAVSTVDPSESRLREIPYNYTSFSDREIVWRILGKRGWELISELRQERRTGRSARMLYEILGDIWVVSRNPYLQDDLIANPRRCRQLVDALLHRLKEIERRRDTPSSLPSVASAQVLQPVQDPRPELVRDRRVAELISLATKAIKQFEFDLNEAQGLRKKVRRRLARVTDPQNIKFDGLSRVSHVTDATDWRVEYPFVVLTPDTELEMAALVKACVELELTIIPRGGGTGYTGGAVPLTPRSAVINTEKLEFIGSV
;
A
#
# COMPACT_ATOMS: atom_id res chain seq x y z
N MET A 1 -17.05 -35.61 -1.72
CA MET A 1 -17.60 -35.86 -0.37
C MET A 1 -17.00 -34.81 0.56
N ASN A 2 -17.76 -33.78 0.92
CA ASN A 2 -17.30 -32.77 1.88
C ASN A 2 -17.66 -33.25 3.28
N ALA A 3 -16.65 -33.49 4.13
CA ALA A 3 -16.88 -33.78 5.54
C ALA A 3 -17.57 -32.58 6.21
N PRO A 4 -18.53 -32.79 7.12
CA PRO A 4 -19.19 -31.69 7.81
C PRO A 4 -18.18 -31.02 8.74
N VAL A 5 -17.89 -29.75 8.49
CA VAL A 5 -17.06 -28.93 9.39
C VAL A 5 -17.84 -28.72 10.69
N LEU A 6 -17.24 -29.13 11.82
CA LEU A 6 -17.85 -28.97 13.15
C LEU A 6 -18.07 -27.47 13.45
N PRO A 7 -19.28 -27.04 13.84
CA PRO A 7 -19.60 -25.64 14.17
C PRO A 7 -18.68 -25.00 15.23
N ALA A 8 -18.06 -25.83 16.08
CA ALA A 8 -17.08 -25.42 17.07
C ALA A 8 -15.78 -24.84 16.46
N LEU A 9 -15.41 -25.22 15.23
CA LEU A 9 -14.24 -24.67 14.54
C LEU A 9 -14.52 -23.30 13.92
N LEU A 10 -15.76 -23.02 13.50
CA LEU A 10 -16.18 -21.71 13.00
C LEU A 10 -16.18 -20.64 14.10
N SER A 11 -16.51 -21.03 15.33
CA SER A 11 -16.54 -20.12 16.49
C SER A 11 -15.14 -19.75 16.99
N ALA A 12 -14.12 -20.55 16.71
CA ALA A 12 -12.72 -20.24 17.03
C ALA A 12 -12.06 -19.27 16.03
N VAL A 13 -12.63 -19.09 14.84
CA VAL A 13 -12.13 -18.16 13.80
C VAL A 13 -12.77 -16.77 13.90
N SER A 14 -13.84 -16.61 14.69
CA SER A 14 -14.42 -15.32 15.02
C SER A 14 -13.72 -14.67 16.22
N THR A 15 -12.43 -14.37 16.09
CA THR A 15 -11.72 -13.43 17.00
C THR A 15 -11.87 -11.98 16.55
N VAL A 16 -12.90 -11.67 15.76
CA VAL A 16 -13.25 -10.27 15.44
C VAL A 16 -13.94 -9.73 16.69
N ASP A 17 -13.22 -8.90 17.42
CA ASP A 17 -13.73 -8.16 18.57
C ASP A 17 -15.03 -7.42 18.15
N PRO A 18 -16.18 -7.66 18.82
CA PRO A 18 -17.45 -7.02 18.49
C PRO A 18 -17.40 -5.47 18.56
N SER A 19 -16.33 -4.89 19.09
CA SER A 19 -16.06 -3.45 19.04
C SER A 19 -15.67 -2.90 17.65
N GLU A 20 -15.55 -3.76 16.62
CA GLU A 20 -15.24 -3.38 15.24
C GLU A 20 -16.46 -3.04 14.37
N SER A 21 -17.68 -3.00 14.90
CA SER A 21 -18.84 -2.39 14.21
C SER A 21 -18.74 -0.85 14.12
N ARG A 22 -17.53 -0.30 13.98
CA ARG A 22 -17.28 1.12 13.78
C ARG A 22 -17.44 1.45 12.31
N LEU A 23 -18.18 2.54 12.05
CA LEU A 23 -18.22 3.19 10.73
C LEU A 23 -16.80 3.35 10.19
N ARG A 24 -16.57 2.90 8.96
CA ARG A 24 -15.35 3.12 8.19
C ARG A 24 -15.06 4.61 8.08
N GLU A 25 -13.84 5.01 8.41
CA GLU A 25 -13.39 6.41 8.33
C GLU A 25 -12.56 6.66 7.06
N ILE A 26 -11.90 5.63 6.53
CA ILE A 26 -11.27 5.70 5.21
C ILE A 26 -12.37 5.75 4.12
N PRO A 27 -12.31 6.71 3.17
CA PRO A 27 -13.38 6.92 2.18
C PRO A 27 -13.60 5.78 1.18
N TYR A 28 -12.66 4.83 1.12
CA TYR A 28 -12.65 3.74 0.15
C TYR A 28 -12.91 2.41 0.83
N ASN A 29 -13.86 1.63 0.30
CA ASN A 29 -14.15 0.32 0.86
C ASN A 29 -13.17 -0.74 0.32
N TYR A 30 -12.33 -1.26 1.21
CA TYR A 30 -11.44 -2.41 1.00
C TYR A 30 -11.90 -3.60 1.86
N THR A 31 -12.56 -4.58 1.27
CA THR A 31 -13.09 -5.75 2.00
C THR A 31 -12.00 -6.58 2.70
N SER A 32 -10.76 -6.54 2.20
CA SER A 32 -9.64 -7.30 2.75
C SER A 32 -8.87 -6.60 3.87
N PHE A 33 -9.12 -5.32 4.15
CA PHE A 33 -8.34 -4.56 5.13
C PHE A 33 -9.22 -3.60 5.94
N SER A 34 -9.08 -3.67 7.26
CA SER A 34 -9.59 -2.67 8.21
C SER A 34 -8.80 -1.36 8.15
N ASP A 35 -9.40 -0.28 8.65
CA ASP A 35 -8.72 1.02 8.72
C ASP A 35 -7.46 0.95 9.60
N ARG A 36 -7.48 0.11 10.64
CA ARG A 36 -6.33 -0.16 11.50
C ARG A 36 -5.16 -0.75 10.72
N GLU A 37 -5.41 -1.77 9.90
CA GLU A 37 -4.37 -2.42 9.10
C GLU A 37 -3.78 -1.48 8.05
N ILE A 38 -4.62 -0.66 7.42
CA ILE A 38 -4.17 0.36 6.47
C ILE A 38 -3.27 1.38 7.18
N VAL A 39 -3.71 1.91 8.32
CA VAL A 39 -2.92 2.84 9.13
C VAL A 39 -1.60 2.20 9.56
N TRP A 40 -1.59 0.94 10.00
CA TRP A 40 -0.38 0.24 10.39
C TRP A 40 0.63 0.10 9.25
N ARG A 41 0.15 -0.16 8.03
CA ARG A 41 1.02 -0.30 6.86
C ARG A 41 1.59 1.03 6.40
N ILE A 42 0.84 2.13 6.55
CA ILE A 42 1.26 3.46 6.07
C ILE A 42 2.03 4.24 7.14
N LEU A 43 1.53 4.28 8.38
CA LEU A 43 2.07 5.10 9.48
C LEU A 43 2.76 4.27 10.58
N GLY A 44 2.69 2.94 10.53
CA GLY A 44 3.19 2.06 11.57
C GLY A 44 2.26 1.97 12.79
N LYS A 45 2.66 1.12 13.75
CA LYS A 45 1.92 0.90 15.02
C LYS A 45 1.75 2.20 15.80
N ARG A 46 2.80 3.02 15.87
CA ARG A 46 2.79 4.32 16.55
C ARG A 46 1.76 5.28 15.97
N GLY A 47 1.61 5.32 14.65
CA GLY A 47 0.58 6.16 14.00
C GLY A 47 -0.84 5.78 14.44
N TRP A 48 -1.12 4.48 14.55
CA TRP A 48 -2.41 4.00 15.04
C TRP A 48 -2.65 4.32 16.52
N GLU A 49 -1.63 4.16 17.37
CA GLU A 49 -1.70 4.55 18.79
C GLU A 49 -2.04 6.03 18.94
N LEU A 50 -1.33 6.91 18.23
CA LEU A 50 -1.57 8.35 18.24
C LEU A 50 -2.99 8.69 17.80
N ILE A 51 -3.48 8.10 16.71
CA ILE A 51 -4.85 8.29 16.23
C ILE A 51 -5.87 7.82 17.27
N SER A 52 -5.63 6.67 17.90
CA SER A 52 -6.52 6.09 18.90
C SER A 52 -6.61 6.96 20.16
N GLU A 53 -5.46 7.47 20.63
CA GLU A 53 -5.38 8.41 21.77
C GLU A 53 -6.11 9.72 21.44
N LEU A 54 -5.83 10.33 20.29
CA LEU A 54 -6.44 11.59 19.87
C LEU A 54 -7.96 11.47 19.63
N ARG A 55 -8.46 10.29 19.24
CA ARG A 55 -9.89 10.02 19.05
C ARG A 55 -10.68 10.06 20.35
N GLN A 56 -10.08 9.62 21.47
CA GLN A 56 -10.75 9.64 22.79
C GLN A 56 -11.03 11.07 23.27
N GLU A 57 -10.24 12.04 22.82
CA GLU A 57 -10.33 13.44 23.21
C GLU A 57 -11.47 14.23 22.51
N ARG A 58 -12.28 13.58 21.64
CA ARG A 58 -13.57 14.05 21.03
C ARG A 58 -13.66 15.49 20.48
N ARG A 59 -12.55 16.19 20.21
CA ARG A 59 -12.56 17.61 19.78
C ARG A 59 -12.48 17.87 18.25
N THR A 60 -11.96 16.94 17.43
CA THR A 60 -11.58 17.28 16.03
C THR A 60 -11.95 16.22 14.98
N GLY A 61 -13.21 16.18 14.55
CA GLY A 61 -13.66 15.25 13.49
C GLY A 61 -13.16 15.60 12.08
N ARG A 62 -13.05 16.90 11.76
CA ARG A 62 -12.69 17.34 10.40
C ARG A 62 -11.21 17.10 10.06
N SER A 63 -10.28 17.30 11.00
CA SER A 63 -8.86 17.00 10.79
C SER A 63 -8.60 15.49 10.71
N ALA A 64 -9.31 14.69 11.51
CA ALA A 64 -9.25 13.23 11.41
C ALA A 64 -9.72 12.76 10.03
N ARG A 65 -10.86 13.26 9.54
CA ARG A 65 -11.36 12.95 8.19
C ARG A 65 -10.33 13.25 7.09
N MET A 66 -9.70 14.43 7.12
CA MET A 66 -8.65 14.77 6.15
C MET A 66 -7.47 13.80 6.20
N LEU A 67 -7.05 13.38 7.40
CA LEU A 67 -5.99 12.40 7.54
C LEU A 67 -6.39 11.05 6.91
N TYR A 68 -7.61 10.57 7.17
CA TYR A 68 -8.10 9.34 6.55
C TYR A 68 -8.28 9.44 5.03
N GLU A 69 -8.62 10.62 4.51
CA GLU A 69 -8.61 10.90 3.06
C GLU A 69 -7.19 10.79 2.49
N ILE A 70 -6.18 11.37 3.16
CA ILE A 70 -4.76 11.23 2.76
C ILE A 70 -4.33 9.76 2.76
N LEU A 71 -4.61 9.03 3.84
CA LEU A 71 -4.25 7.61 3.96
C LEU A 71 -4.99 6.75 2.93
N GLY A 72 -6.26 7.07 2.67
CA GLY A 72 -7.07 6.43 1.65
C GLY A 72 -6.49 6.61 0.25
N ASP A 73 -6.12 7.84 -0.13
CA ASP A 73 -5.53 8.14 -1.44
C ASP A 73 -4.21 7.39 -1.65
N ILE A 74 -3.33 7.38 -0.65
CA ILE A 74 -2.07 6.60 -0.68
C ILE A 74 -2.39 5.12 -0.88
N TRP A 75 -3.28 4.57 -0.05
CA TRP A 75 -3.63 3.14 -0.09
C TRP A 75 -4.24 2.72 -1.43
N VAL A 76 -5.15 3.53 -1.97
CA VAL A 76 -5.80 3.33 -3.26
C VAL A 76 -4.79 3.17 -4.37
N VAL A 77 -3.81 4.06 -4.43
CA VAL A 77 -2.77 4.00 -5.46
C VAL A 77 -1.83 2.82 -5.20
N SER A 78 -1.39 2.61 -3.96
CA SER A 78 -0.47 1.53 -3.61
C SER A 78 -1.02 0.14 -3.94
N ARG A 79 -2.33 -0.06 -3.93
CA ARG A 79 -2.97 -1.37 -4.23
C ARG A 79 -3.64 -1.45 -5.60
N ASN A 80 -3.57 -0.41 -6.43
CA ASN A 80 -4.19 -0.42 -7.75
C ASN A 80 -3.12 -0.24 -8.85
N PRO A 81 -2.75 -1.31 -9.60
CA PRO A 81 -1.71 -1.22 -10.60
C PRO A 81 -2.08 -0.28 -11.77
N TYR A 82 -3.37 -0.07 -12.07
CA TYR A 82 -3.79 0.88 -13.10
C TYR A 82 -3.51 2.34 -12.70
N LEU A 83 -3.73 2.68 -11.43
CA LEU A 83 -3.40 4.01 -10.91
C LEU A 83 -1.89 4.23 -10.82
N GLN A 84 -1.14 3.20 -10.40
CA GLN A 84 0.33 3.25 -10.44
C GLN A 84 0.84 3.50 -11.85
N ASP A 85 0.31 2.77 -12.84
CA ASP A 85 0.70 2.91 -14.24
C ASP A 85 0.44 4.32 -14.76
N ASP A 86 -0.74 4.88 -14.48
CA ASP A 86 -1.08 6.25 -14.88
C ASP A 86 -0.12 7.28 -14.26
N LEU A 87 0.15 7.18 -12.97
CA LEU A 87 1.01 8.13 -12.25
C LEU A 87 2.49 7.99 -12.66
N ILE A 88 2.96 6.76 -12.90
CA ILE A 88 4.32 6.48 -13.38
C ILE A 88 4.51 7.01 -14.80
N ALA A 89 3.48 6.91 -15.65
CA ALA A 89 3.50 7.42 -17.02
C ALA A 89 3.36 8.96 -17.08
N ASN A 90 2.68 9.57 -16.10
CA ASN A 90 2.36 11.00 -16.08
C ASN A 90 2.96 11.71 -14.85
N PRO A 91 4.23 12.16 -14.89
CA PRO A 91 4.89 12.83 -13.77
C PRO A 91 4.15 14.07 -13.25
N ARG A 92 3.44 14.79 -14.13
CA ARG A 92 2.63 15.95 -13.74
C ARG A 92 1.47 15.55 -12.84
N ARG A 93 0.77 14.45 -13.14
CA ARG A 93 -0.34 13.93 -12.31
C ARG A 93 0.17 13.43 -10.97
N CYS A 94 1.30 12.72 -10.97
CA CYS A 94 1.98 12.31 -9.73
C CYS A 94 2.26 13.52 -8.82
N ARG A 95 2.87 14.57 -9.37
CA ARG A 95 3.14 15.81 -8.61
C ARG A 95 1.87 16.47 -8.09
N GLN A 96 0.83 16.58 -8.91
CA GLN A 96 -0.46 17.15 -8.49
C GLN A 96 -1.09 16.37 -7.33
N LEU A 97 -1.03 15.04 -7.35
CA LEU A 97 -1.50 14.21 -6.24
C LEU A 97 -0.69 14.47 -4.97
N VAL A 98 0.65 14.40 -5.05
CA VAL A 98 1.54 14.62 -3.91
C VAL A 98 1.34 16.03 -3.32
N ASP A 99 1.25 17.06 -4.15
CA ASP A 99 0.99 18.43 -3.73
C ASP A 99 -0.36 18.56 -3.02
N ALA A 100 -1.41 17.88 -3.52
CA ALA A 100 -2.72 17.85 -2.88
C ALA A 100 -2.68 17.18 -1.50
N LEU A 101 -1.98 16.05 -1.36
CA LEU A 101 -1.80 15.36 -0.07
C LEU A 101 -1.05 16.25 0.95
N LEU A 102 0.05 16.88 0.52
CA LEU A 102 0.83 17.79 1.36
C LEU A 102 0.02 19.04 1.74
N HIS A 103 -0.81 19.56 0.83
CA HIS A 103 -1.68 20.69 1.11
C HIS A 103 -2.72 20.36 2.19
N ARG A 104 -3.40 19.20 2.08
CA ARG A 104 -4.36 18.75 3.11
C ARG A 104 -3.67 18.55 4.46
N LEU A 105 -2.44 18.01 4.47
CA LEU A 105 -1.67 17.84 5.70
C LEU A 105 -1.30 19.19 6.34
N LYS A 106 -0.95 20.20 5.55
CA LYS A 106 -0.73 21.58 6.03
C LYS A 106 -2.00 22.20 6.60
N GLU A 107 -3.18 21.88 6.06
CA GLU A 107 -4.45 22.35 6.64
C GLU A 107 -4.71 21.75 8.03
N ILE A 108 -4.37 20.47 8.22
CA ILE A 108 -4.40 19.82 9.55
C ILE A 108 -3.44 20.54 10.51
N GLU A 109 -2.23 20.86 10.05
CA GLU A 109 -1.24 21.58 10.85
C GLU A 109 -1.70 22.99 11.25
N ARG A 110 -2.23 23.79 10.33
CA ARG A 110 -2.75 25.14 10.65
C ARG A 110 -3.85 25.14 11.71
N ARG A 111 -4.64 24.07 11.75
CA ARG A 111 -5.72 23.90 12.75
C ARG A 111 -5.19 23.51 14.13
N ARG A 112 -3.99 22.94 14.23
CA ARG A 112 -3.25 22.81 15.50
C ARG A 112 -2.91 24.20 16.03
N ASP A 113 -2.36 25.05 15.18
CA ASP A 113 -1.85 26.37 15.57
C ASP A 113 -2.96 27.39 15.87
N THR A 114 -4.22 27.06 15.56
CA THR A 114 -5.38 27.89 15.90
C THR A 114 -5.97 27.39 17.24
N PRO A 115 -5.74 28.08 18.38
CA PRO A 115 -6.27 27.64 19.66
C PRO A 115 -7.80 27.64 19.61
N SER A 116 -8.38 26.43 19.66
CA SER A 116 -9.83 26.21 19.70
C SER A 116 -10.33 26.24 21.13
N SER A 117 -10.08 27.36 21.82
CA SER A 117 -10.81 27.90 22.97
C SER A 117 -10.04 29.10 23.51
N LEU A 118 -10.67 30.28 23.49
CA LEU A 118 -10.21 31.44 24.26
C LEU A 118 -9.89 30.98 25.70
N PRO A 119 -8.72 31.33 26.28
CA PRO A 119 -8.60 31.31 27.73
C PRO A 119 -9.60 32.34 28.24
N SER A 120 -10.56 31.95 29.07
CA SER A 120 -11.28 32.97 29.84
C SER A 120 -10.23 33.71 30.65
N VAL A 121 -10.10 35.01 30.39
CA VAL A 121 -9.29 35.93 31.15
C VAL A 121 -9.77 35.95 32.60
N ALA A 122 -9.27 35.01 33.40
CA ALA A 122 -9.42 35.04 34.85
C ALA A 122 -8.27 34.27 35.48
N SER A 123 -7.53 34.98 36.33
CA SER A 123 -6.57 34.49 37.33
C SER A 123 -5.12 34.39 36.86
N ALA A 124 -4.49 35.56 36.74
CA ALA A 124 -3.09 35.70 37.12
C ALA A 124 -2.95 35.34 38.62
N GLN A 125 -2.67 34.07 38.93
CA GLN A 125 -2.23 33.67 40.27
C GLN A 125 -1.10 32.63 40.18
N VAL A 126 0.07 33.08 40.66
CA VAL A 126 1.19 32.35 41.26
C VAL A 126 1.55 30.99 40.63
N LEU A 127 2.61 31.00 39.83
CA LEU A 127 3.30 29.83 39.31
C LEU A 127 3.91 29.00 40.45
N GLN A 128 3.26 27.89 40.79
CA GLN A 128 3.96 26.71 41.30
C GLN A 128 4.53 25.91 40.11
N PRO A 129 5.66 25.20 40.27
CA PRO A 129 6.16 24.32 39.21
C PRO A 129 5.22 23.12 39.10
N VAL A 130 4.29 23.17 38.14
CA VAL A 130 3.39 22.05 37.85
C VAL A 130 4.23 20.91 37.27
N GLN A 131 4.30 19.79 37.99
CA GLN A 131 5.05 18.59 37.59
C GLN A 131 4.42 17.86 36.38
N ASP A 132 3.15 18.15 36.07
CA ASP A 132 2.44 17.55 34.94
C ASP A 132 2.35 18.50 33.74
N PRO A 133 2.71 18.05 32.52
CA PRO A 133 2.53 18.85 31.32
C PRO A 133 1.04 19.14 31.10
N ARG A 134 0.69 20.41 30.83
CA ARG A 134 -0.68 20.82 30.52
C ARG A 134 -1.27 19.90 29.42
N PRO A 135 -2.51 19.38 29.57
CA PRO A 135 -3.10 18.43 28.61
C PRO A 135 -3.08 18.88 27.14
N GLU A 136 -3.20 20.19 26.89
CA GLU A 136 -3.11 20.79 25.56
C GLU A 136 -1.72 20.61 24.93
N LEU A 137 -0.65 20.78 25.71
CA LEU A 137 0.72 20.59 25.24
C LEU A 137 1.01 19.12 24.88
N VAL A 138 0.40 18.17 25.61
CA VAL A 138 0.53 16.74 25.32
C VAL A 138 -0.16 16.39 24.00
N ARG A 139 -1.39 16.91 23.80
CA ARG A 139 -2.13 16.76 22.55
C ARG A 139 -1.39 17.37 21.36
N ASP A 140 -0.85 18.58 21.51
CA ASP A 140 -0.13 19.26 20.43
C ASP A 140 1.12 18.49 19.99
N ARG A 141 1.84 17.90 20.96
CA ARG A 141 2.97 17.01 20.68
C ARG A 141 2.54 15.75 19.91
N ARG A 142 1.44 15.10 20.32
CA ARG A 142 0.88 13.93 19.62
C ARG A 142 0.47 14.26 18.18
N VAL A 143 -0.19 15.39 17.97
CA VAL A 143 -0.59 15.86 16.63
C VAL A 143 0.63 16.17 15.78
N ALA A 144 1.64 16.84 16.33
CA ALA A 144 2.89 17.12 15.62
C ALA A 144 3.63 15.85 15.22
N GLU A 145 3.68 14.84 16.12
CA GLU A 145 4.26 13.53 15.82
C GLU A 145 3.50 12.83 14.70
N LEU A 146 2.16 12.83 14.75
CA LEU A 146 1.31 12.23 13.71
C LEU A 146 1.49 12.91 12.34
N ILE A 147 1.58 14.25 12.31
CA ILE A 147 1.88 15.01 11.09
C ILE A 147 3.26 14.63 10.53
N SER A 148 4.26 14.44 11.41
CA SER A 148 5.59 14.00 10.99
C SER A 148 5.54 12.61 10.34
N LEU A 149 4.81 11.66 10.94
CA LEU A 149 4.61 10.32 10.37
C LEU A 149 3.89 10.37 9.02
N ALA A 150 2.81 11.15 8.91
CA ALA A 150 2.08 11.32 7.66
C ALA A 150 2.94 11.98 6.57
N THR A 151 3.75 12.96 6.93
CA THR A 151 4.70 13.61 6.00
C THR A 151 5.71 12.60 5.46
N LYS A 152 6.27 11.76 6.34
CA LYS A 152 7.19 10.69 5.95
C LYS A 152 6.51 9.70 5.01
N ALA A 153 5.28 9.29 5.31
CA ALA A 153 4.51 8.38 4.47
C ALA A 153 4.23 8.95 3.06
N ILE A 154 3.86 10.23 2.94
CA ILE A 154 3.68 10.89 1.64
C ILE A 154 4.98 10.93 0.84
N LYS A 155 6.11 11.26 1.49
CA LYS A 155 7.43 11.27 0.83
C LYS A 155 7.87 9.88 0.38
N GLN A 156 7.61 8.87 1.21
CA GLN A 156 7.91 7.47 0.85
C GLN A 156 7.07 7.04 -0.35
N PHE A 157 5.77 7.36 -0.36
CA PHE A 157 4.89 7.08 -1.48
C PHE A 157 5.37 7.70 -2.80
N GLU A 158 5.80 8.98 -2.78
CA GLU A 158 6.39 9.63 -3.96
C GLU A 158 7.70 8.95 -4.39
N PHE A 159 8.55 8.60 -3.41
CA PHE A 159 9.80 7.90 -3.67
C PHE A 159 9.55 6.54 -4.35
N ASP A 160 8.61 5.75 -3.85
CA ASP A 160 8.30 4.41 -4.37
C ASP A 160 7.83 4.46 -5.83
N LEU A 161 7.00 5.45 -6.19
CA LEU A 161 6.58 5.64 -7.59
C LEU A 161 7.75 5.99 -8.51
N ASN A 162 8.67 6.83 -8.04
CA ASN A 162 9.87 7.21 -8.78
C ASN A 162 10.85 6.04 -8.90
N GLU A 163 11.05 5.27 -7.83
CA GLU A 163 11.87 4.05 -7.84
C GLU A 163 11.30 3.04 -8.84
N ALA A 164 9.99 2.79 -8.79
CA ALA A 164 9.32 1.90 -9.73
C ALA A 164 9.52 2.36 -11.19
N GLN A 165 9.42 3.67 -11.46
CA GLN A 165 9.70 4.21 -12.80
C GLN A 165 11.16 3.94 -13.23
N GLY A 166 12.12 4.19 -12.34
CA GLY A 166 13.54 3.94 -12.59
C GLY A 166 13.82 2.46 -12.86
N LEU A 167 13.25 1.58 -12.04
CA LEU A 167 13.38 0.14 -12.19
C LEU A 167 12.73 -0.35 -13.49
N ARG A 168 11.55 0.15 -13.88
CA ARG A 168 10.92 -0.16 -15.18
C ARG A 168 11.83 0.14 -16.36
N LYS A 169 12.51 1.29 -16.33
CA LYS A 169 13.48 1.67 -17.38
C LYS A 169 14.67 0.71 -17.40
N LYS A 170 15.23 0.36 -16.24
CA LYS A 170 16.36 -0.59 -16.11
C LYS A 170 15.99 -1.99 -16.62
N VAL A 171 14.84 -2.52 -16.17
CA VAL A 171 14.32 -3.83 -16.55
C VAL A 171 14.05 -3.88 -18.06
N ARG A 172 13.33 -2.90 -18.61
CA ARG A 172 13.04 -2.83 -20.05
C ARG A 172 14.32 -2.81 -20.89
N ARG A 173 15.30 -1.97 -20.53
CA ARG A 173 16.58 -1.88 -21.25
C ARG A 173 17.35 -3.20 -21.24
N ARG A 174 17.32 -3.94 -20.12
CA ARG A 174 18.06 -5.20 -19.97
C ARG A 174 17.37 -6.37 -20.68
N LEU A 175 16.05 -6.47 -20.56
CA LEU A 175 15.27 -7.58 -21.11
C LEU A 175 15.00 -7.45 -22.61
N ALA A 176 14.90 -6.22 -23.15
CA ALA A 176 14.71 -5.99 -24.59
C ALA A 176 15.91 -6.46 -25.46
N ARG A 177 17.01 -6.90 -24.84
CA ARG A 177 18.16 -7.52 -25.52
C ARG A 177 18.01 -9.01 -25.73
N VAL A 178 17.06 -9.65 -25.06
CA VAL A 178 16.91 -11.11 -25.00
C VAL A 178 15.50 -11.59 -25.33
N THR A 179 14.52 -10.68 -25.44
CA THR A 179 13.16 -10.94 -25.89
C THR A 179 12.60 -9.70 -26.58
N ASP A 180 11.52 -9.86 -27.36
CA ASP A 180 10.81 -8.73 -27.96
C ASP A 180 10.30 -7.76 -26.86
N PRO A 181 10.41 -6.43 -27.05
CA PRO A 181 9.91 -5.45 -26.08
C PRO A 181 8.43 -5.59 -25.70
N GLN A 182 7.58 -6.15 -26.57
CA GLN A 182 6.16 -6.42 -26.31
C GLN A 182 5.94 -7.56 -25.32
N ASN A 183 6.94 -8.44 -25.15
CA ASN A 183 6.91 -9.50 -24.16
C ASN A 183 7.23 -9.01 -22.74
N ILE A 184 7.55 -7.73 -22.56
CA ILE A 184 7.92 -7.14 -21.27
C ILE A 184 6.75 -6.29 -20.75
N LYS A 185 5.87 -6.91 -19.98
CA LYS A 185 4.58 -6.34 -19.61
C LYS A 185 4.60 -5.76 -18.19
N PHE A 186 4.42 -4.45 -18.11
CA PHE A 186 4.27 -3.71 -16.85
C PHE A 186 2.84 -3.23 -16.61
N ASP A 187 1.95 -3.45 -17.57
CA ASP A 187 0.58 -2.94 -17.55
C ASP A 187 -0.28 -3.64 -16.49
N GLY A 188 -1.27 -2.91 -15.99
CA GLY A 188 -2.19 -3.38 -14.96
C GLY A 188 -2.92 -4.66 -15.33
N LEU A 189 -3.33 -4.85 -16.59
CA LEU A 189 -4.03 -6.07 -16.99
C LEU A 189 -3.15 -7.30 -16.83
N SER A 190 -1.94 -7.27 -17.39
CA SER A 190 -0.98 -8.37 -17.26
C SER A 190 -0.66 -8.65 -15.79
N ARG A 191 -0.39 -7.62 -14.99
CA ARG A 191 -0.05 -7.78 -13.56
C ARG A 191 -1.23 -8.32 -12.74
N VAL A 192 -2.46 -7.89 -13.01
CA VAL A 192 -3.67 -8.37 -12.33
C VAL A 192 -3.96 -9.82 -12.68
N SER A 193 -3.83 -10.22 -13.94
CA SER A 193 -4.08 -11.61 -14.37
C SER A 193 -3.08 -12.62 -13.80
N HIS A 194 -1.95 -12.15 -13.26
CA HIS A 194 -0.86 -12.99 -12.73
C HIS A 194 -0.61 -12.75 -11.23
N VAL A 195 -1.53 -12.08 -10.52
CA VAL A 195 -1.44 -11.82 -9.08
C VAL A 195 -1.78 -13.05 -8.23
N THR A 196 -2.54 -14.00 -8.79
CA THR A 196 -3.06 -15.17 -8.07
C THR A 196 -3.07 -16.41 -8.95
N ASP A 197 -3.01 -17.59 -8.33
CA ASP A 197 -3.43 -18.87 -8.91
C ASP A 197 -4.84 -19.25 -8.41
N ALA A 198 -5.22 -20.53 -8.53
CA ALA A 198 -6.54 -21.03 -8.12
C ALA A 198 -6.78 -20.97 -6.60
N THR A 199 -5.79 -20.61 -5.78
CA THR A 199 -5.98 -20.30 -4.35
C THR A 199 -6.71 -18.98 -4.10
N ASP A 200 -6.78 -18.11 -5.10
CA ASP A 200 -7.35 -16.76 -5.02
C ASP A 200 -6.62 -15.81 -4.03
N TRP A 201 -5.37 -16.12 -3.67
CA TRP A 201 -4.54 -15.29 -2.80
C TRP A 201 -3.90 -14.12 -3.56
N ARG A 202 -4.23 -12.89 -3.15
CA ARG A 202 -3.73 -11.64 -3.77
C ARG A 202 -2.77 -10.91 -2.84
N VAL A 203 -1.59 -11.51 -2.64
CA VAL A 203 -0.57 -10.98 -1.73
C VAL A 203 0.10 -9.75 -2.35
N GLU A 204 0.92 -9.95 -3.39
CA GLU A 204 1.58 -8.87 -4.13
C GLU A 204 1.32 -8.96 -5.64
N TYR A 205 1.36 -7.81 -6.31
CA TYR A 205 1.39 -7.77 -7.77
C TYR A 205 2.81 -8.05 -8.27
N PRO A 206 2.97 -8.81 -9.36
CA PRO A 206 4.29 -8.96 -9.96
C PRO A 206 4.80 -7.60 -10.45
N PHE A 207 6.11 -7.38 -10.39
CA PHE A 207 6.73 -6.16 -10.94
C PHE A 207 6.57 -6.11 -12.45
N VAL A 208 6.83 -7.24 -13.10
CA VAL A 208 6.79 -7.43 -14.55
C VAL A 208 6.27 -8.84 -14.87
N VAL A 209 5.50 -8.95 -15.94
CA VAL A 209 5.13 -10.23 -16.55
C VAL A 209 5.87 -10.38 -17.87
N LEU A 210 6.53 -11.51 -18.05
CA LEU A 210 7.33 -11.84 -19.23
C LEU A 210 6.61 -12.93 -20.02
N THR A 211 6.42 -12.73 -21.32
CA THR A 211 5.70 -13.66 -22.20
C THR A 211 6.58 -14.07 -23.39
N PRO A 212 7.65 -14.85 -23.19
CA PRO A 212 8.58 -15.24 -24.27
C PRO A 212 7.86 -15.88 -25.46
N ASP A 213 8.44 -15.75 -26.66
CA ASP A 213 7.93 -16.41 -27.88
C ASP A 213 8.48 -17.83 -28.03
N THR A 214 9.70 -18.06 -27.54
CA THR A 214 10.43 -19.31 -27.73
C THR A 214 11.17 -19.75 -26.47
N GLU A 215 11.38 -21.05 -26.33
CA GLU A 215 12.15 -21.63 -25.22
C GLU A 215 13.62 -21.19 -25.22
N LEU A 216 14.15 -20.81 -26.40
CA LEU A 216 15.52 -20.32 -26.56
C LEU A 216 15.80 -19.04 -25.76
N GLU A 217 14.76 -18.26 -25.46
CA GLU A 217 14.88 -17.02 -24.67
C GLU A 217 15.01 -17.29 -23.17
N MET A 218 14.57 -18.46 -22.69
CA MET A 218 14.34 -18.73 -21.27
C MET A 218 15.60 -18.57 -20.41
N ALA A 219 16.71 -19.18 -20.82
CA ALA A 219 17.96 -19.10 -20.07
C ALA A 219 18.47 -17.64 -19.95
N ALA A 220 18.34 -16.87 -21.02
CA ALA A 220 18.76 -15.48 -21.06
C ALA A 220 17.83 -14.57 -20.22
N LEU A 221 16.52 -14.84 -20.24
CA LEU A 221 15.53 -14.15 -19.40
C LEU A 221 15.74 -14.42 -17.91
N VAL A 222 15.95 -15.68 -17.53
CA VAL A 222 16.23 -16.07 -16.13
C VAL A 222 17.50 -15.36 -15.65
N LYS A 223 18.59 -15.44 -16.41
CA LYS A 223 19.84 -14.76 -16.09
C LYS A 223 19.64 -13.24 -15.93
N ALA A 224 18.91 -12.62 -16.85
CA ALA A 224 18.62 -11.19 -16.77
C ALA A 224 17.80 -10.81 -15.54
N CYS A 225 16.81 -11.62 -15.14
CA CYS A 225 16.00 -11.39 -13.94
C CYS A 225 16.84 -11.50 -12.66
N VAL A 226 17.76 -12.47 -12.59
CA VAL A 226 18.71 -12.60 -11.47
C VAL A 226 19.61 -11.36 -11.37
N GLU A 227 20.19 -10.90 -12.48
CA GLU A 227 21.01 -9.66 -12.53
C GLU A 227 20.22 -8.39 -12.14
N LEU A 228 18.90 -8.42 -12.30
CA LEU A 228 17.98 -7.34 -11.92
C LEU A 228 17.44 -7.50 -10.49
N GLU A 229 17.84 -8.55 -9.77
CA GLU A 229 17.36 -8.89 -8.42
C GLU A 229 15.84 -9.06 -8.34
N LEU A 230 15.25 -9.64 -9.40
CA LEU A 230 13.83 -9.98 -9.44
C LEU A 230 13.62 -11.44 -9.03
N THR A 231 12.71 -11.67 -8.09
CA THR A 231 12.26 -13.02 -7.74
C THR A 231 11.51 -13.62 -8.93
N ILE A 232 11.97 -14.77 -9.43
CA ILE A 232 11.41 -15.38 -10.64
C ILE A 232 10.30 -16.34 -10.25
N ILE A 233 9.14 -16.22 -10.92
CA ILE A 233 7.98 -17.09 -10.74
C ILE A 233 7.62 -17.68 -12.10
N PRO A 234 7.99 -18.93 -12.41
CA PRO A 234 7.52 -19.59 -13.62
C PRO A 234 6.02 -19.90 -13.47
N ARG A 235 5.25 -19.65 -14.52
CA ARG A 235 3.79 -19.84 -14.48
C ARG A 235 3.25 -20.28 -15.85
N GLY A 236 2.50 -21.38 -15.86
CA GLY A 236 1.63 -21.77 -16.99
C GLY A 236 0.23 -21.15 -16.85
N GLY A 237 -0.83 -21.94 -16.97
CA GLY A 237 -2.21 -21.44 -16.83
C GLY A 237 -2.63 -20.98 -15.42
N GLY A 238 -1.76 -21.12 -14.41
CA GLY A 238 -2.04 -20.60 -13.06
C GLY A 238 -3.13 -21.31 -12.28
N THR A 239 -3.34 -22.60 -12.54
CA THR A 239 -4.42 -23.41 -11.94
C THR A 239 -4.00 -24.15 -10.66
N GLY A 240 -2.84 -23.81 -10.08
CA GLY A 240 -2.35 -24.42 -8.83
C GLY A 240 -3.19 -24.04 -7.61
N TYR A 241 -3.36 -24.97 -6.67
CA TYR A 241 -4.17 -24.81 -5.44
C TYR A 241 -3.33 -24.62 -4.17
N THR A 242 -2.04 -24.34 -4.31
CA THR A 242 -1.10 -24.25 -3.18
C THR A 242 -0.39 -22.89 -3.07
N GLY A 243 -0.72 -21.93 -3.94
CA GLY A 243 -0.11 -20.61 -3.95
C GLY A 243 1.27 -20.58 -4.61
N GLY A 244 1.67 -21.66 -5.30
CA GLY A 244 3.01 -21.81 -5.89
C GLY A 244 3.35 -20.80 -6.98
N ALA A 245 2.35 -20.16 -7.58
CA ALA A 245 2.53 -19.10 -8.58
C ALA A 245 2.07 -17.70 -8.09
N VAL A 246 1.85 -17.54 -6.78
CA VAL A 246 1.43 -16.27 -6.18
C VAL A 246 2.66 -15.41 -5.84
N PRO A 247 2.76 -14.16 -6.33
CA PRO A 247 3.83 -13.27 -5.94
C PRO A 247 3.74 -12.86 -4.46
N LEU A 248 4.84 -13.06 -3.73
CA LEU A 248 4.97 -12.70 -2.31
C LEU A 248 5.80 -11.44 -2.08
N THR A 249 6.37 -10.89 -3.16
CA THR A 249 7.20 -9.68 -3.14
C THR A 249 6.87 -8.79 -4.33
N PRO A 250 6.87 -7.45 -4.15
CA PRO A 250 6.67 -6.50 -5.24
C PRO A 250 7.85 -6.49 -6.23
N ARG A 251 8.99 -7.11 -5.90
CA ARG A 251 10.16 -7.26 -6.78
C ARG A 251 10.20 -8.66 -7.41
N SER A 252 9.15 -9.02 -8.13
CA SER A 252 9.02 -10.32 -8.78
C SER A 252 8.79 -10.20 -10.29
N ALA A 253 9.34 -11.14 -11.05
CA ALA A 253 9.08 -11.34 -12.46
C ALA A 253 8.31 -12.65 -12.63
N VAL A 254 7.08 -12.57 -13.11
CA VAL A 254 6.34 -13.76 -13.54
C VAL A 254 6.74 -14.06 -14.98
N ILE A 255 7.25 -15.26 -15.25
CA ILE A 255 7.51 -15.74 -16.61
C ILE A 255 6.34 -16.64 -17.00
N ASN A 256 5.45 -16.11 -17.83
CA ASN A 256 4.31 -16.82 -18.37
C ASN A 256 4.74 -17.67 -19.56
N THR A 257 4.60 -18.99 -19.43
CA THR A 257 5.00 -19.99 -20.43
C THR A 257 3.86 -20.43 -21.35
N GLU A 258 2.67 -19.84 -21.28
CA GLU A 258 1.49 -20.25 -22.06
C GLU A 258 1.68 -20.12 -23.58
N LYS A 259 2.57 -19.24 -24.06
CA LYS A 259 2.93 -19.13 -25.48
C LYS A 259 3.83 -20.27 -25.97
N LEU A 260 4.48 -20.99 -25.05
CA LEU A 260 5.46 -22.03 -25.37
C LEU A 260 4.73 -23.37 -25.58
N GLU A 261 3.92 -23.45 -26.63
CA GLU A 261 3.06 -24.61 -26.93
C GLU A 261 3.52 -25.44 -28.14
N PHE A 262 4.67 -25.11 -28.73
CA PHE A 262 5.20 -25.83 -29.87
C PHE A 262 5.58 -27.27 -29.50
N ILE A 263 5.05 -28.25 -30.26
CA ILE A 263 5.36 -29.67 -30.11
C ILE A 263 6.33 -30.07 -31.22
N GLY A 264 7.54 -30.49 -30.85
CA GLY A 264 8.56 -30.97 -31.79
C GLY A 264 8.28 -32.36 -32.34
N SER A 265 9.05 -32.77 -33.34
CA SER A 265 9.04 -34.17 -33.82
C SER A 265 9.60 -35.10 -32.75
N VAL A 266 8.83 -36.14 -32.42
CA VAL A 266 9.19 -37.22 -31.48
C VAL A 266 9.92 -38.33 -32.19
#